data_AF-A0A958HZH2-F1
#
_entry.id   AF-A0A958HZH2-F1
#
_cell.length_a   1.000
_cell.length_b   1.000
_cell.length_c   1.000
_cell.angle_alpha   90.00
_cell.angle_beta   90.00
_cell.angle_gamma   90.00
#
_symmetry.space_group_name_H-M   'P 1'
#
loop_
_entity.id
_entity.type
_entity.pdbx_description
1 polymer ?
#
loop_
_entity_poly.entity_id
_entity_poly.type
_entity_poly.pdbx_seq_one_letter_code
_entity_poly.pdbx_strand_id
1 'polypeptide(L)' 'MDKFTRIILTLFVLGTSTAVFSQVANTACFDCHDDPEFTMEKKGKEISINVNPKKFSMSAHADLSCV' A
#
# COMPACT_ATOMS: atom_id res chain seq x y z
N MET A 1 -18.73 17.62 -35.64
CA MET A 1 -18.52 16.31 -34.98
C MET A 1 -19.69 15.43 -35.32
N ASP A 2 -19.47 14.45 -36.20
CA ASP A 2 -20.47 13.45 -36.55
C ASP A 2 -20.84 12.59 -35.33
N LYS A 3 -22.03 11.97 -35.36
CA LYS A 3 -22.54 11.15 -34.25
C LYS A 3 -21.58 10.00 -33.89
N PHE A 4 -20.84 9.49 -34.87
CA PHE A 4 -19.88 8.40 -34.70
C PHE A 4 -18.67 8.87 -33.87
N THR A 5 -18.11 10.03 -34.22
CA THR A 5 -17.04 10.67 -33.45
C THR A 5 -17.46 10.96 -32.00
N ARG A 6 -18.73 11.33 -31.77
CA ARG A 6 -19.24 11.55 -30.40
C ARG A 6 -19.32 10.24 -29.60
N ILE A 7 -19.80 9.16 -30.20
CA ILE A 7 -19.92 7.84 -29.55
C ILE A 7 -18.54 7.29 -29.19
N ILE A 8 -17.57 7.39 -30.09
CA ILE A 8 -16.19 6.94 -29.85
C ILE A 8 -15.55 7.73 -28.70
N LEU A 9 -15.73 9.05 -28.68
CA LEU A 9 -15.20 9.91 -27.62
C LEU A 9 -15.85 9.57 -26.25
N THR A 10 -17.15 9.33 -26.23
CA THR A 10 -17.87 8.97 -24.99
C THR A 10 -17.43 7.59 -24.47
N LEU A 11 -17.26 6.59 -25.35
CA LEU A 11 -16.76 5.27 -24.96
C LEU A 11 -15.31 5.32 -24.45
N PHE A 12 -14.47 6.16 -25.05
CA PHE A 12 -13.10 6.35 -24.59
C PHE A 12 -13.04 6.94 -23.18
N VAL A 13 -13.88 7.94 -22.87
CA VAL A 13 -13.93 8.57 -21.54
C VAL A 13 -14.50 7.64 -20.46
N LEU A 14 -15.50 6.79 -20.78
CA LEU A 14 -16.02 5.81 -19.81
C LEU A 14 -15.08 4.62 -19.60
N GLY A 15 -14.16 4.33 -20.54
CA GLY A 15 -13.20 3.22 -20.42
C GLY A 15 -12.02 3.50 -19.49
N THR A 16 -11.79 4.75 -19.10
CA THR A 16 -10.61 5.16 -18.31
C THR A 16 -10.87 5.30 -16.82
N SER A 17 -11.90 4.65 -16.26
CA SER A 17 -12.06 4.55 -14.80
C SER A 17 -10.94 3.70 -14.21
N THR A 18 -9.76 4.30 -14.02
CA THR A 18 -8.69 3.68 -13.24
C THR A 18 -9.13 3.67 -11.79
N ALA A 19 -9.26 2.48 -11.21
CA ALA A 19 -9.41 2.33 -9.78
C ALA A 19 -8.14 2.91 -9.13
N VAL A 20 -8.25 4.09 -8.54
CA VAL A 20 -7.15 4.73 -7.82
C VAL A 20 -7.06 4.03 -6.46
N PHE A 21 -6.27 2.96 -6.40
CA PHE A 21 -5.92 2.35 -5.13
C PHE A 21 -4.86 3.22 -4.44
N SER A 22 -5.07 3.51 -3.15
CA SER A 22 -4.05 4.11 -2.29
C SER A 22 -2.90 3.12 -2.14
N GLN A 23 -1.88 3.21 -2.99
CA GLN A 23 -0.65 2.42 -2.88
C GLN A 23 0.36 3.22 -2.07
N VAL A 24 0.22 3.18 -0.75
CA VAL A 24 1.31 3.62 0.13
C VAL A 24 2.44 2.61 -0.05
N ALA A 25 3.62 3.09 -0.44
CA ALA A 25 4.79 2.24 -0.56
C ALA A 25 5.24 1.76 0.84
N ASN A 26 5.73 0.52 0.95
CA ASN A 26 6.25 -0.03 2.21
C ASN A 26 7.30 0.88 2.87
N THR A 27 8.05 1.66 2.09
CA THR A 27 9.00 2.65 2.61
C THR A 27 8.36 3.62 3.59
N ALA A 28 7.14 4.11 3.31
CA ALA A 28 6.43 5.04 4.19
C ALA A 28 5.96 4.38 5.49
N CYS A 29 5.72 3.06 5.49
CA CYS A 29 5.41 2.33 6.71
C CYS A 29 6.67 2.16 7.58
N PHE A 30 7.82 1.91 6.95
CA PHE A 30 9.08 1.74 7.64
C PHE A 30 9.59 3.01 8.32
N ASP A 31 9.14 4.20 7.90
CA ASP A 31 9.46 5.48 8.57
C ASP A 31 9.16 5.48 10.08
N CYS A 32 8.20 4.66 10.53
CA CYS A 32 7.91 4.44 11.95
C CYS A 32 8.15 3.01 12.40
N HIS A 33 7.93 2.02 11.54
CA HIS A 33 7.95 0.61 11.93
C HIS A 33 9.33 -0.04 11.90
N ASP A 34 10.36 0.58 11.35
CA ASP A 34 11.71 -0.01 11.35
C ASP A 34 12.53 0.28 12.62
N ASP A 35 12.00 1.10 13.54
CA ASP A 35 12.63 1.51 14.79
C ASP A 35 12.83 0.32 15.75
N PRO A 36 14.08 -0.07 16.09
CA PRO A 36 14.40 -1.17 17.01
C PRO A 36 13.83 -1.01 18.42
N GLU A 37 13.57 0.23 18.85
CA GLU A 37 13.04 0.54 20.17
C GLU A 37 11.51 0.62 20.17
N PHE A 38 10.86 0.41 19.02
CA PHE A 38 9.41 0.50 18.96
C PHE A 38 8.75 -0.66 19.68
N THR A 39 8.20 -0.36 20.86
CA THR A 39 7.51 -1.31 21.72
C THR A 39 6.08 -0.86 22.01
N MET A 40 5.27 -1.79 22.52
CA MET A 40 3.98 -1.50 23.13
C MET A 40 3.73 -2.41 24.32
N GLU A 41 2.83 -2.02 25.22
CA GLU A 41 2.34 -2.91 26.26
C GLU A 41 1.16 -3.76 25.76
N LYS A 42 1.23 -5.07 25.94
CA LYS A 42 0.13 -6.00 25.65
C LYS A 42 -0.04 -6.99 26.81
N LYS A 43 -1.15 -6.85 27.54
CA LYS A 43 -1.48 -7.68 28.73
C LYS A 43 -0.40 -7.60 29.84
N GLY A 44 0.05 -6.39 30.19
CA GLY A 44 1.05 -6.20 31.26
C GLY A 44 2.47 -6.60 30.88
N LYS A 45 2.74 -6.84 29.59
CA LYS A 45 4.08 -7.16 29.07
C LYS A 45 4.45 -6.20 27.97
N GLU A 46 5.66 -5.68 28.02
CA GLU A 46 6.26 -4.97 26.90
C GLU A 46 6.59 -5.96 25.78
N ILE A 47 6.19 -5.63 24.55
CA ILE A 47 6.49 -6.38 23.34
C ILE A 47 7.05 -5.46 22.28
N SER A 48 8.01 -5.93 21.49
CA SER A 48 8.47 -5.21 20.31
C SER A 48 7.43 -5.29 19.20
N ILE A 49 7.21 -4.15 18.53
CA ILE A 49 6.41 -4.02 17.32
C ILE A 49 7.24 -3.53 16.13
N ASN A 50 8.57 -3.62 16.25
CA ASN A 50 9.51 -3.41 15.15
C ASN A 50 9.23 -4.40 14.01
N VAL A 51 9.29 -3.88 12.79
CA VAL A 51 9.35 -4.64 11.54
C VAL A 51 10.71 -4.40 10.89
N ASN A 52 11.57 -5.41 10.91
CA ASN A 52 12.86 -5.33 10.24
C ASN A 52 12.67 -5.41 8.71
N PRO A 53 13.00 -4.36 7.92
CA PRO A 53 12.70 -4.33 6.48
C PRO A 53 13.39 -5.44 5.68
N LYS A 54 14.62 -5.81 6.09
CA LYS A 54 15.40 -6.87 5.45
C LYS A 54 14.78 -8.25 5.69
N LYS A 55 14.27 -8.53 6.89
CA LYS A 55 13.58 -9.79 7.18
C LYS A 55 12.22 -9.84 6.49
N PHE A 56 11.51 -8.71 6.46
CA PHE A 56 10.21 -8.60 5.79
C PHE A 56 10.30 -8.94 4.30
N SER A 57 11.29 -8.40 3.58
CA SER A 57 11.46 -8.63 2.14
C SER A 57 11.78 -10.07 1.74
N MET A 58 12.19 -10.91 2.70
CA MET A 58 12.45 -12.34 2.50
C MET A 58 11.34 -13.23 3.08
N SER A 59 10.27 -12.64 3.60
CA SER A 59 9.18 -13.36 4.25
C SER A 59 8.07 -13.72 3.26
N ALA A 60 7.17 -14.62 3.67
CA ALA A 60 5.95 -14.94 2.90
C ALA A 60 5.01 -13.73 2.72
N HIS A 61 5.25 -12.62 3.43
CA HIS A 61 4.46 -11.40 3.38
C HIS A 61 5.13 -10.28 2.56
N ALA A 62 6.26 -10.55 1.87
CA ALA A 62 7.03 -9.54 1.15
C ALA A 62 6.22 -8.75 0.09
N ASP A 63 5.16 -9.37 -0.45
CA ASP A 63 4.29 -8.77 -1.46
C ASP A 63 3.15 -7.93 -0.88
N LEU A 64 2.97 -7.90 0.44
CA LEU A 64 1.97 -7.04 1.08
C LEU A 64 2.41 -5.57 1.03
N SER A 65 1.48 -4.69 0.69
CA SER A 65 1.70 -3.24 0.64
C SER A 65 1.60 -2.55 2.01
N CYS A 66 1.12 -3.25 3.04
CA CYS A 66 1.20 -2.85 4.44
C CYS A 66 1.03 -4.07 5.35
N VAL A 67 1.43 -3.92 6.61
CA VAL A 67 1.05 -4.83 7.72
C VAL A 67 -0.41 -4.61 8.10
#